data_AF-A0A9E3MJD3-F1
#
_entry.id   AF-A0A9E3MJD3-F1
#
_cell.length_a   1.000
_cell.length_b   1.000
_cell.length_c   1.000
_cell.angle_alpha   90.00
_cell.angle_beta   90.00
_cell.angle_gamma   90.00
#
_symmetry.space_group_name_H-M   'P 1'
#
loop_
_entity.id
_entity.type
_entity.pdbx_description
1 polymer ?
#
loop_
_entity_poly.entity_id
_entity_poly.type
_entity_poly.pdbx_seq_one_letter_code
_entity_poly.pdbx_strand_id
1 'polypeptide(L)'
;MSESIEEIGLEESFAPPAPKPDGELVHWMARGPVRLGTAGVAVTAAAAFALGVAAALGALAAYRYLEPRRDALPPWRWRRGQLH
;
A
#
# COMPACT_ATOMS: atom_id res chain seq x y z
N MET A 1 -17.42 -39.36 -54.22
CA MET A 1 -18.09 -38.55 -53.19
C MET A 1 -16.99 -37.70 -52.57
N SER A 2 -16.61 -36.69 -53.35
CA SER A 2 -15.64 -35.67 -52.99
C SER A 2 -16.42 -34.45 -52.49
N GLU A 3 -15.70 -33.56 -51.82
CA GLU A 3 -16.10 -32.20 -51.43
C GLU A 3 -16.54 -32.01 -49.98
N SER A 4 -15.89 -31.02 -49.37
CA SER A 4 -16.47 -30.09 -48.41
C SER A 4 -16.45 -30.48 -46.94
N ILE A 5 -15.25 -30.60 -46.35
CA ILE A 5 -14.97 -30.04 -45.02
C ILE A 5 -13.54 -29.46 -45.03
N GLU A 6 -13.26 -28.52 -45.93
CA GLU A 6 -12.35 -27.39 -45.67
C GLU A 6 -13.11 -26.38 -44.79
N GLU A 7 -13.62 -26.84 -43.65
CA GLU A 7 -14.20 -25.96 -42.67
C GLU A 7 -13.10 -25.35 -41.81
N ILE A 8 -12.87 -24.05 -42.07
CA ILE A 8 -12.70 -23.03 -41.04
C ILE A 8 -11.34 -23.15 -40.30
N GLY A 9 -10.25 -22.52 -40.74
CA GLY A 9 -10.20 -21.24 -41.44
C GLY A 9 -10.51 -20.04 -40.55
N LEU A 10 -10.49 -20.18 -39.20
CA LEU A 10 -10.62 -19.08 -38.25
C LEU A 10 -9.78 -19.33 -36.97
N GLU A 11 -8.49 -19.64 -37.13
CA GLU A 11 -7.51 -19.19 -36.13
C GLU A 11 -7.40 -17.67 -36.33
N GLU A 12 -8.46 -16.97 -35.92
CA GLU A 12 -8.49 -15.53 -35.79
C GLU A 12 -7.30 -15.16 -34.93
N SER A 13 -6.30 -14.63 -35.61
CA SER A 13 -5.21 -13.86 -35.07
C SER A 13 -5.77 -12.91 -34.03
N PHE A 14 -5.76 -13.32 -32.76
CA PHE A 14 -5.98 -12.51 -31.57
C PHE A 14 -4.80 -11.54 -31.35
N ALA A 15 -4.20 -11.05 -32.44
CA ALA A 15 -3.29 -9.94 -32.40
C ALA A 15 -4.14 -8.67 -32.22
N PRO A 16 -4.03 -7.94 -31.08
CA PRO A 16 -4.64 -6.63 -31.01
C PRO A 16 -4.09 -5.77 -32.16
N PRO A 17 -4.91 -4.90 -32.79
CA PRO A 17 -4.40 -4.02 -33.84
C PRO A 17 -3.19 -3.26 -33.30
N ALA A 18 -2.06 -3.37 -34.02
CA ALA A 18 -0.83 -2.67 -33.66
C ALA A 18 -1.17 -1.17 -33.52
N PRO A 19 -0.85 -0.52 -32.39
CA PRO A 19 -1.15 0.89 -32.22
C PRO A 19 -0.39 1.67 -33.30
N LYS A 20 -1.16 2.34 -34.16
CA LYS A 20 -0.64 3.28 -35.16
C LYS A 20 0.18 4.33 -34.40
N PRO A 21 1.48 4.53 -34.70
CA PRO A 21 2.29 5.50 -33.98
C PRO A 21 1.91 6.89 -34.49
N ASP A 22 0.82 7.43 -33.94
CA ASP A 22 0.40 8.79 -34.20
C ASP A 22 1.00 9.68 -33.11
N GLY A 23 1.89 10.57 -33.51
CA GLY A 23 2.37 11.72 -32.73
C GLY A 23 2.96 11.41 -31.36
N GLU A 24 4.30 11.31 -31.30
CA GLU A 24 5.16 11.70 -30.17
C GLU A 24 4.43 11.87 -28.81
N LEU A 25 4.13 10.73 -28.16
CA LEU A 25 3.75 10.71 -26.76
C LEU A 25 4.89 11.33 -25.96
N VAL A 26 4.71 12.59 -25.56
CA VAL A 26 5.69 13.32 -24.76
C VAL A 26 6.03 12.44 -23.55
N HIS A 27 7.31 12.09 -23.42
CA HIS A 27 7.80 10.97 -22.60
C HIS A 27 7.38 11.02 -21.12
N TRP A 28 6.89 12.16 -20.64
CA TRP A 28 6.38 12.35 -19.28
C TRP A 28 4.92 11.90 -19.08
N MET A 29 4.11 11.71 -20.14
CA MET A 29 2.75 11.15 -20.06
C MET A 29 2.69 9.64 -20.28
N ALA A 30 3.78 9.03 -20.74
CA ALA A 30 3.91 7.58 -20.73
C ALA A 30 3.98 7.14 -19.26
N ARG A 31 2.82 6.97 -18.61
CA ARG A 31 2.69 6.23 -17.36
C ARG A 31 3.06 4.79 -17.66
N GLY A 32 4.35 4.53 -17.77
CA GLY A 32 4.87 3.17 -17.73
C GLY A 32 4.26 2.52 -16.50
N PRO A 33 3.68 1.31 -16.61
CA PRO A 33 3.04 0.67 -15.48
C PRO A 33 4.06 0.64 -14.34
N VAL A 34 3.76 1.34 -13.24
CA VAL A 34 4.62 1.37 -12.07
C VAL A 34 4.67 -0.07 -11.58
N ARG A 35 5.75 -0.77 -11.95
CA ARG A 35 5.95 -2.17 -11.57
C ARG A 35 6.42 -2.20 -10.12
N LEU A 36 5.48 -2.00 -9.18
CA LEU A 36 5.69 -2.46 -7.81
C LEU A 36 5.68 -3.98 -7.84
N GLY A 37 6.87 -4.58 -7.96
CA GLY A 37 7.04 -6.00 -7.72
C GLY A 37 6.64 -6.36 -6.28
N THR A 38 6.44 -7.65 -6.01
CA THR A 38 6.15 -8.18 -4.67
C THR A 38 7.16 -7.70 -3.62
N ALA A 39 8.43 -7.55 -4.01
CA ALA A 39 9.48 -6.96 -3.18
C ALA A 39 9.17 -5.51 -2.75
N GLY A 40 8.66 -4.67 -3.66
CA GLY A 40 8.30 -3.28 -3.34
C GLY A 40 7.12 -3.19 -2.36
N VAL A 41 6.14 -4.08 -2.50
CA VAL A 41 5.01 -4.17 -1.56
C VAL A 41 5.49 -4.62 -0.17
N ALA A 42 6.35 -5.65 -0.12
CA ALA A 42 6.90 -6.16 1.13
C ALA A 42 7.73 -5.10 1.87
N VAL A 43 8.60 -4.37 1.15
CA VAL A 43 9.39 -3.27 1.73
C VAL A 43 8.49 -2.17 2.28
N THR A 44 7.47 -1.76 1.52
CA THR A 44 6.53 -0.72 1.96
C THR A 44 5.74 -1.16 3.19
N ALA A 45 5.28 -2.41 3.22
CA ALA A 45 4.58 -2.97 4.37
C ALA A 45 5.46 -3.04 5.61
N ALA A 46 6.72 -3.50 5.45
CA ALA A 46 7.69 -3.55 6.54
C ALA A 46 8.02 -2.15 7.08
N ALA A 47 8.19 -1.17 6.20
CA ALA A 47 8.45 0.21 6.59
C ALA A 47 7.26 0.82 7.35
N ALA A 48 6.04 0.63 6.86
CA ALA A 48 4.82 1.10 7.52
C ALA A 48 4.64 0.46 8.90
N PHE A 49 4.92 -0.84 9.02
CA PHE A 49 4.86 -1.56 10.29
C PHE A 49 5.90 -1.02 11.28
N ALA A 50 7.16 -0.88 10.85
CA ALA A 50 8.23 -0.35 11.69
C ALA A 50 7.93 1.06 12.20
N LEU A 51 7.40 1.93 11.34
CA LEU A 51 6.96 3.27 11.72
C LEU A 51 5.82 3.23 12.75
N GLY A 52 4.84 2.34 12.55
CA GLY A 52 3.75 2.14 13.52
C GLY A 52 4.24 1.70 14.89
N VAL A 53 5.18 0.74 14.93
CA VAL A 53 5.80 0.30 16.19
C VAL A 53 6.56 1.45 16.87
N ALA A 54 7.38 2.20 16.12
CA ALA A 54 8.11 3.33 16.66
C ALA A 54 7.17 4.41 17.22
N ALA A 55 6.07 4.71 16.52
CA ALA A 55 5.07 5.66 16.99
C ALA A 55 4.37 5.18 18.27
N ALA A 56 3.99 3.90 18.34
CA ALA A 56 3.34 3.34 19.52
C ALA A 56 4.27 3.36 20.75
N LEU A 57 5.53 2.96 20.59
CA LEU A 57 6.52 3.01 21.66
C LEU A 57 6.83 4.45 22.08
N GLY A 58 6.95 5.37 21.12
CA GLY A 58 7.12 6.79 21.39
C GLY A 58 5.96 7.38 22.18
N ALA A 59 4.72 7.05 21.82
CA ALA A 59 3.52 7.47 22.54
C ALA A 59 3.50 6.92 23.97
N LEU A 60 3.84 5.65 24.17
CA LEU A 60 3.91 5.03 25.50
C LEU A 60 5.01 5.67 26.37
N ALA A 61 6.18 5.92 25.79
CA ALA A 61 7.28 6.58 26.48
C ALA A 61 6.90 8.02 26.86
N ALA A 62 6.27 8.76 25.94
CA ALA A 62 5.77 10.10 26.20
C ALA A 62 4.70 10.10 27.30
N TYR A 63 3.76 9.15 27.26
CA TYR A 63 2.75 8.98 28.32
C TYR A 63 3.43 8.74 29.67
N ARG A 64 4.42 7.86 29.74
CA ARG A 64 5.16 7.58 30.98
C ARG A 64 5.99 8.75 31.48
N TYR A 65 6.54 9.55 30.57
CA TYR A 65 7.31 10.73 30.92
C TYR A 65 6.40 11.87 31.42
N LEU A 66 5.23 12.04 30.80
CA LEU A 66 4.25 13.07 31.15
C LEU A 66 3.32 12.66 32.29
N GLU A 67 3.26 11.37 32.64
CA GLU A 67 2.47 10.89 33.76
C GLU A 67 2.94 11.65 35.03
N PRO A 68 2.04 12.44 35.67
CA PRO A 68 2.41 13.19 36.86
C PRO A 68 2.95 12.21 37.88
N ARG A 69 4.21 12.38 38.30
CA ARG A 69 4.86 11.47 39.25
C ARG A 69 3.95 11.33 40.48
N ARG A 70 3.28 10.18 40.59
CA ARG A 70 2.33 9.89 41.67
C ARG A 70 3.02 9.53 42.98
N ASP A 71 4.36 9.56 42.98
CA ASP A 71 5.24 9.17 44.07
C ASP A 71 5.05 10.00 45.35
N ALA A 72 4.43 11.20 45.25
CA ALA A 72 4.18 12.07 46.39
C ALA A 72 2.70 12.13 46.84
N LEU A 73 1.79 11.38 46.19
CA LEU A 73 0.36 11.49 46.46
C LEU A 73 -0.15 10.31 47.32
N PRO A 74 -0.77 10.59 48.48
CA PRO A 74 -1.29 9.54 49.34
C PRO A 74 -2.36 8.68 48.65
N PRO A 75 -2.50 7.39 49.01
CA PRO A 75 -3.28 6.38 48.27
C PRO A 75 -4.77 6.73 48.08
N TRP A 76 -5.36 7.58 48.92
CA TRP A 76 -6.76 8.01 48.80
C TRP A 76 -7.02 9.09 47.73
N ARG A 77 -5.98 9.74 47.20
CA ARG A 77 -6.13 10.75 46.13
C ARG A 77 -6.18 10.16 44.72
N TRP A 78 -6.00 8.85 44.58
CA TRP A 78 -5.91 8.15 43.29
C TRP A 78 -7.28 7.94 42.60
N ARG A 79 -8.40 8.09 43.32
CA ARG A 79 -9.76 7.80 42.81
C ARG A 79 -10.53 9.00 42.24
N ARG A 80 -10.05 10.24 42.37
CA ARG A 80 -10.73 11.37 41.72
C ARG A 80 -10.19 11.51 40.30
N GLY A 81 -10.93 10.94 39.36
CA GLY A 81 -10.73 11.10 37.92
C GLY A 81 -10.68 12.56 37.50
N GLN A 82 -10.29 12.79 36.24
CA GLN A 82 -10.16 14.11 35.62
C GLN A 82 -11.31 15.03 36.05
N LEU A 83 -10.99 16.04 36.86
CA LEU A 83 -11.85 17.20 37.00
C LEU A 83 -11.74 17.95 35.67
N HIS A 84 -12.90 18.08 35.03
CA HIS A 84 -13.17 18.74 33.75
C HIS A 84 -12.38 20.03 33.53
#